data_AF-A0A382V281-F1
#
_entry.id   AF-A0A382V281-F1
#
_cell.length_a   1.000
_cell.length_b   1.000
_cell.length_c   1.000
_cell.angle_alpha   90.00
_cell.angle_beta   90.00
_cell.angle_gamma   90.00
#
_symmetry.space_group_name_H-M   'P 1'
#
loop_
_entity.id
_entity.type
_entity.pdbx_description
1 polymer ?
#
loop_
_entity_poly.entity_id
_entity_poly.type
_entity_poly.pdbx_seq_one_letter_code
_entity_poly.pdbx_strand_id
1 'polypeptide(L)'
;GGITAAQKINALAEAYQVPVVPHAGQMHNYHLTMANLNCPMSEFFPVHDVEVGNELFYYIFDGDPEPEDGHIDLSDDTPGLGLSLSDRHLDDFNILE
;
A
#
# COMPACT_ATOMS: atom_id res chain seq x y z
N GLY A 1 3.46 11.32 -7.86
CA GLY A 1 2.00 11.36 -7.65
C GLY A 1 1.69 11.52 -6.18
N GLY A 2 1.90 10.47 -5.38
CA GLY A 2 1.80 10.52 -3.93
C GLY A 2 0.37 10.67 -3.39
N ILE A 3 0.22 10.45 -2.08
CA ILE A 3 -1.09 10.43 -1.39
C ILE A 3 -1.87 11.74 -1.63
N THR A 4 -1.21 12.90 -1.59
CA THR A 4 -1.87 14.20 -1.80
C THR A 4 -2.51 14.33 -3.19
N ALA A 5 -1.87 13.85 -4.25
CA ALA A 5 -2.46 13.88 -5.57
C ALA A 5 -3.53 12.80 -5.73
N ALA A 6 -3.32 11.63 -5.12
CA ALA A 6 -4.30 10.54 -5.13
C ALA A 6 -5.63 10.97 -4.48
N GLN A 7 -5.60 11.72 -3.38
CA GLN A 7 -6.79 12.30 -2.76
C GLN A 7 -7.53 13.28 -3.69
N LYS A 8 -6.80 14.11 -4.47
CA LYS A 8 -7.43 15.01 -5.45
C LYS A 8 -8.10 14.25 -6.60
N ILE A 9 -7.45 13.19 -7.08
CA ILE A 9 -8.02 12.31 -8.11
C ILE A 9 -9.27 11.62 -7.55
N ASN A 10 -9.19 11.13 -6.31
CA ASN A 10 -10.30 10.46 -5.66
C ASN A 10 -11.51 11.38 -5.49
N ALA A 11 -11.31 12.59 -4.97
CA ALA A 11 -12.39 13.58 -4.81
C ALA A 11 -13.04 13.95 -6.15
N LEU A 12 -12.26 14.02 -7.23
CA LEU A 12 -12.81 14.24 -8.57
C LEU A 12 -13.66 13.05 -9.02
N ALA A 13 -13.19 11.81 -8.84
CA ALA A 13 -13.95 10.61 -9.20
C ALA A 13 -15.24 10.45 -8.39
N GLU A 14 -15.17 10.72 -7.08
CA GLU A 14 -16.30 10.69 -6.16
C GLU A 14 -17.44 11.62 -6.60
N ALA A 15 -17.11 12.84 -7.07
CA ALA A 15 -18.10 13.80 -7.58
C ALA A 15 -18.92 13.27 -8.78
N TYR A 16 -18.40 12.26 -9.48
CA TYR A 16 -19.06 11.58 -10.59
C TYR A 16 -19.49 10.15 -10.26
N GLN A 17 -19.47 9.77 -8.97
CA GLN A 17 -19.82 8.42 -8.49
C GLN A 17 -18.96 7.32 -9.15
N VAL A 18 -17.73 7.66 -9.54
CA VAL A 18 -16.78 6.71 -10.11
C VAL A 18 -15.97 6.10 -8.97
N PRO A 19 -15.97 4.76 -8.79
CA PRO A 19 -15.16 4.13 -7.78
C PRO A 19 -13.67 4.21 -8.12
N VAL A 20 -12.84 4.29 -7.10
CA VAL A 20 -11.37 4.28 -7.23
C VAL A 20 -10.81 3.07 -6.52
N VAL A 21 -10.01 2.28 -7.23
CA VAL A 21 -9.26 1.14 -6.67
C VAL A 21 -7.80 1.39 -7.04
N PRO A 22 -6.96 1.83 -6.08
CA PRO A 22 -5.55 2.04 -6.33
C PRO A 22 -4.86 0.74 -6.74
N HIS A 23 -3.90 0.85 -7.67
CA HIS A 23 -3.09 -0.30 -8.06
C HIS A 23 -2.10 -0.68 -6.96
N ALA A 24 -2.01 -1.97 -6.70
CA ALA A 24 -1.16 -2.65 -5.73
C ALA A 24 -1.54 -2.47 -4.26
N GLY A 25 -1.29 -3.54 -3.52
CA GLY A 25 -1.48 -3.62 -2.08
C GLY A 25 -0.25 -3.11 -1.35
N GLN A 26 -0.33 -1.88 -0.85
CA GLN A 26 0.72 -1.22 -0.06
C GLN A 26 0.06 -0.26 0.91
N MET A 27 0.69 -0.03 2.07
CA MET A 27 0.10 0.77 3.15
C MET A 27 -0.46 2.13 2.71
N HIS A 28 0.22 2.85 1.83
CA HIS A 28 -0.27 4.15 1.36
C HIS A 28 -1.60 4.06 0.57
N ASN A 29 -1.83 2.96 -0.13
CA ASN A 29 -3.08 2.69 -0.85
C ASN A 29 -4.18 2.16 0.07
N TYR A 30 -3.83 1.36 1.08
CA TYR A 30 -4.79 0.91 2.10
C TYR A 30 -5.31 2.09 2.91
N HIS A 31 -4.43 3.00 3.36
CA HIS A 31 -4.86 4.24 4.02
C HIS A 31 -5.72 5.13 3.12
N LEU A 32 -5.43 5.21 1.81
CA LEU A 32 -6.28 5.95 0.88
C LEU A 32 -7.66 5.29 0.73
N THR A 33 -7.69 3.97 0.64
CA THR A 33 -8.92 3.19 0.44
C THR A 33 -9.82 3.27 1.68
N MET A 34 -9.27 3.01 2.87
CA MET A 34 -10.03 3.05 4.12
C MET A 34 -10.53 4.46 4.49
N ALA A 35 -9.86 5.51 4.02
CA ALA A 35 -10.25 6.89 4.30
C ALA A 35 -11.35 7.45 3.39
N ASN A 36 -11.77 6.73 2.33
CA ASN A 36 -12.65 7.26 1.29
C ASN A 36 -13.81 6.32 0.97
N LEU A 37 -15.04 6.85 0.89
CA LEU A 37 -16.25 6.05 0.68
C LEU A 37 -16.39 5.48 -0.74
N ASN A 38 -15.82 6.15 -1.74
CA ASN A 38 -15.85 5.70 -3.13
C ASN A 38 -14.69 4.73 -3.48
N CYS A 39 -13.95 4.24 -2.48
CA CYS A 39 -12.95 3.20 -2.65
C CYS A 39 -13.49 1.88 -2.07
N PRO A 40 -14.11 1.02 -2.89
CA PRO A 40 -14.87 -0.13 -2.38
C PRO A 40 -14.00 -1.32 -1.92
N MET A 41 -12.75 -1.38 -2.39
CA MET A 41 -11.81 -2.47 -2.13
C MET A 41 -10.38 -2.04 -2.48
N SER A 42 -9.40 -2.79 -1.99
CA SER A 42 -7.99 -2.65 -2.38
C SER A 42 -7.51 -3.89 -3.14
N GLU A 43 -6.57 -3.69 -4.06
CA GLU A 43 -5.82 -4.79 -4.68
C GLU A 43 -4.79 -5.32 -3.68
N PHE A 44 -4.53 -6.63 -3.72
CA PHE A 44 -3.50 -7.30 -2.93
C PHE A 44 -2.69 -8.22 -3.84
N PHE A 45 -1.36 -8.14 -3.75
CA PHE A 45 -0.44 -9.05 -4.42
C PHE A 45 0.19 -9.95 -3.37
N PRO A 46 -0.08 -11.27 -3.37
CA PRO A 46 0.63 -12.20 -2.51
C PRO A 46 2.09 -12.31 -2.95
N VAL A 47 2.99 -12.47 -1.97
CA VAL A 47 4.41 -12.72 -2.25
C VAL A 47 4.55 -14.02 -3.05
N HIS A 48 5.08 -13.93 -4.27
CA HIS A 48 5.34 -15.07 -5.15
C HIS A 48 6.72 -14.99 -5.78
N ASP A 49 7.36 -16.15 -5.95
CA ASP A 49 8.75 -16.29 -6.44
C ASP A 49 9.01 -15.78 -7.87
N VAL A 50 7.97 -15.42 -8.64
CA VAL A 50 8.06 -15.23 -10.11
C VAL A 50 7.87 -13.79 -10.56
N GLU A 51 7.50 -12.86 -9.68
CA GLU A 51 7.38 -11.45 -10.10
C GLU A 51 8.73 -10.73 -10.03
N VAL A 52 8.92 -9.83 -11.00
CA VAL A 52 10.10 -8.99 -11.15
C VAL A 52 9.59 -7.56 -11.10
N GLY A 53 9.81 -6.87 -9.99
CA GLY A 53 9.83 -5.40 -9.97
C GLY A 53 8.99 -4.70 -8.90
N ASN A 54 8.06 -5.38 -8.22
CA ASN A 54 7.28 -4.80 -7.12
C ASN A 54 7.64 -5.37 -5.74
N GLU A 55 8.52 -6.38 -5.69
CA GLU A 55 8.91 -7.05 -4.45
C GLU A 55 9.79 -6.19 -3.53
N LEU A 56 10.31 -5.07 -4.03
CA LEU A 56 11.23 -4.22 -3.27
C LEU A 56 10.66 -3.83 -1.91
N PHE A 57 9.36 -3.55 -1.84
CA PHE A 57 8.69 -3.17 -0.59
C PHE A 57 8.78 -4.26 0.48
N TYR A 58 8.66 -5.54 0.10
CA TYR A 58 8.79 -6.68 1.03
C TYR A 58 10.21 -6.81 1.61
N TYR A 59 11.22 -6.40 0.85
CA TYR A 59 12.61 -6.50 1.28
C TYR A 59 13.04 -5.31 2.14
N ILE A 60 12.47 -4.13 1.93
CA ILE A 60 12.89 -2.89 2.59
C ILE A 60 12.01 -2.48 3.77
N PHE A 61 10.77 -2.98 3.87
CA PHE A 61 9.83 -2.60 4.94
C PHE A 61 9.33 -3.80 5.74
N ASP A 62 9.15 -3.56 7.03
CA ASP A 62 8.38 -4.36 7.96
C ASP A 62 7.04 -3.65 8.24
N GLY A 63 5.99 -4.43 8.51
CA GLY A 63 4.68 -3.90 8.95
C GLY A 63 3.57 -3.91 7.90
N ASP A 64 3.82 -4.38 6.67
CA ASP A 64 2.73 -4.61 5.72
C ASP A 64 1.78 -5.71 6.24
N PRO A 65 0.46 -5.50 6.19
CA PRO A 65 -0.52 -6.47 6.64
C PRO A 65 -0.74 -7.56 5.59
N GLU A 66 -0.92 -8.78 6.06
CA GLU A 66 -1.43 -9.89 5.26
C GLU A 66 -2.95 -9.97 5.39
N PRO A 67 -3.69 -10.27 4.31
CA PRO A 67 -5.13 -10.42 4.38
C PRO A 67 -5.52 -11.67 5.17
N GLU A 68 -6.42 -11.50 6.13
CA GLU A 68 -7.08 -12.60 6.85
C GLU A 68 -8.48 -12.80 6.26
N ASP A 69 -8.75 -13.98 5.71
CA ASP A 69 -10.02 -14.30 5.01
C ASP A 69 -10.42 -13.25 3.95
N GLY A 70 -9.42 -12.73 3.22
CA GLY A 70 -9.62 -11.73 2.16
C GLY A 70 -9.85 -10.30 2.65
N HIS A 71 -9.63 -10.03 3.94
CA HIS A 71 -9.79 -8.71 4.54
C HIS A 71 -8.49 -8.24 5.16
N ILE A 72 -8.21 -6.94 5.06
CA ILE A 72 -7.08 -6.28 5.73
C ILE A 72 -7.66 -5.29 6.71
N ASP A 73 -7.18 -5.33 7.95
CA ASP A 73 -7.44 -4.33 8.98
C ASP A 73 -6.13 -3.65 9.35
N LEU A 74 -6.17 -2.33 9.61
CA LEU A 74 -4.99 -1.55 9.95
C LEU A 74 -5.01 -1.21 11.44
N SER A 75 -3.84 -1.27 12.07
CA SER A 75 -3.70 -0.93 13.49
C SER A 75 -3.93 0.57 13.75
N ASP A 76 -4.86 0.89 14.65
CA ASP A 76 -5.12 2.25 15.14
C ASP A 76 -3.98 2.79 16.03
N ASP A 77 -3.15 1.91 16.58
CA ASP A 77 -2.12 2.24 17.58
C ASP A 77 -0.73 2.48 16.97
N THR A 78 -0.61 2.42 15.64
CA THR A 78 0.69 2.54 14.94
C THR A 78 0.78 3.86 14.18
N PRO A 79 1.87 4.65 14.35
CA PRO A 79 1.97 5.95 13.71
C PRO A 79 2.23 5.85 12.20
N GLY A 80 1.76 6.87 11.48
CA GLY A 80 2.07 7.03 10.06
C GLY A 80 1.45 5.94 9.19
N LEU A 81 2.26 5.30 8.36
CA LEU A 81 1.85 4.19 7.48
C LEU A 81 2.05 2.82 8.14
N GLY A 82 2.36 2.74 9.43
CA GLY A 82 2.61 1.45 10.09
C GLY A 82 3.85 0.70 9.64
N LEU A 83 4.70 1.31 8.79
CA LEU A 83 5.90 0.69 8.23
C LEU A 83 7.17 1.12 8.96
N SER A 84 8.12 0.20 9.09
CA SER A 84 9.50 0.46 9.51
C SER A 84 10.49 -0.08 8.49
N LEU A 85 11.66 0.54 8.35
CA LEU A 85 12.72 0.01 7.49
C LEU A 85 13.29 -1.29 8.06
N SER A 86 13.50 -2.28 7.18
CA SER A 86 14.11 -3.57 7.52
C SER A 86 15.57 -3.59 7.09
N ASP A 87 16.46 -4.05 7.99
CA ASP A 87 17.88 -4.24 7.67
C ASP A 87 18.18 -5.66 7.12
N ARG A 88 17.17 -6.54 7.05
CA ARG A 88 17.34 -7.98 6.74
C ARG A 88 18.01 -8.26 5.40
N HIS A 89 17.77 -7.40 4.42
CA HIS A 89 18.27 -7.54 3.05
C HIS A 89 19.24 -6.44 2.67
N LEU A 90 19.75 -5.66 3.64
CA LEU A 90 20.60 -4.50 3.36
C LEU A 90 21.84 -4.87 2.54
N ASP A 91 22.46 -6.01 2.86
CA ASP A 91 23.64 -6.54 2.18
C ASP A 91 23.34 -7.05 0.75
N ASP A 92 22.06 -7.26 0.41
CA ASP A 92 21.61 -7.68 -0.92
C ASP A 92 21.47 -6.49 -1.90
N PHE A 93 21.52 -5.25 -1.40
CA PHE A 93 21.33 -4.04 -2.19
C PHE A 93 22.64 -3.26 -2.43
N ASN A 94 22.84 -2.81 -3.67
CA ASN A 94 23.87 -1.81 -3.97
C ASN A 94 23.29 -0.40 -3.81
N ILE A 95 23.63 0.26 -2.71
CA ILE A 95 23.16 1.62 -2.40
C ILE A 95 24.09 2.64 -3.04
N LEU A 96 23.53 3.49 -3.90
CA LEU A 96 24.24 4.60 -4.54
C LEU A 96 23.85 5.91 -3.84
N GLU A 97 24.85 6.75 -3.53
CA GLU A 97 24.67 8.10 -2.98
C GLU A 97 24.49 9.16 -4.08
#